data_AF-A0A417YWG5-F1
#
_entry.id   AF-A0A417YWG5-F1
#
_cell.length_a   1.000
_cell.length_b   1.000
_cell.length_c   1.000
_cell.angle_alpha   90.00
_cell.angle_beta   90.00
_cell.angle_gamma   90.00
#
_symmetry.space_group_name_H-M   'P 1'
#
loop_
_entity.id
_entity.type
_entity.pdbx_description
1 polymer ?
#
loop_
_entity_poly.entity_id
_entity_poly.type
_entity_poly.pdbx_seq_one_letter_code
_entity_poly.pdbx_strand_id
1 'polypeptide(L)'
;MVAFILAGCGLETKTLPEFYENDLDGVTRIVIWDGSTGYKKTMTDKALIEEFLNKMKDIKFIPEENQEERTGWRYSINLYEKGKRTFQFTLNKVNNHYYYTEPDLHPIVDEFYKNLNVKEE
;
A
#
# COMPACT_ATOMS: atom_id res chain seq x y z
N MET A 1 -19.46 39.77 5.69
CA MET A 1 -18.38 39.28 4.81
C MET A 1 -17.91 37.96 5.42
N VAL A 2 -18.36 36.83 4.85
CA VAL A 2 -17.51 35.79 4.20
C VAL A 2 -16.67 35.04 5.26
N ALA A 3 -16.80 33.72 5.43
CA ALA A 3 -16.40 32.74 4.42
C ALA A 3 -17.14 31.40 4.53
N PHE A 4 -17.69 30.97 3.39
CA PHE A 4 -17.84 29.56 3.04
C PHE A 4 -16.45 28.99 2.78
N ILE A 5 -16.05 27.95 3.51
CA ILE A 5 -14.95 27.08 3.07
C ILE A 5 -15.60 25.95 2.27
N LEU A 6 -15.72 26.16 0.96
CA LEU A 6 -15.89 25.06 0.02
C LEU A 6 -14.52 24.41 -0.13
N ALA A 7 -14.21 23.42 0.71
CA ALA A 7 -13.20 22.44 0.31
C ALA A 7 -13.80 21.70 -0.89
N GLY A 8 -13.18 21.81 -2.06
CA GLY A 8 -13.61 21.06 -3.23
C GLY A 8 -13.57 19.56 -2.89
N CYS A 9 -14.72 18.91 -2.86
CA CYS A 9 -14.84 17.47 -2.59
C CYS A 9 -14.23 16.68 -3.74
N GLY A 10 -12.96 16.29 -3.62
CA GLY A 10 -12.27 15.41 -4.56
C GLY A 10 -11.26 14.52 -3.84
N LEU A 11 -10.98 13.34 -4.40
CA LEU A 11 -9.84 12.54 -3.95
C LEU A 11 -8.55 13.24 -4.34
N GLU A 12 -7.54 13.16 -3.49
CA GLU A 12 -6.25 13.81 -3.71
C GLU A 12 -5.16 12.78 -4.03
N THR A 13 -4.13 13.23 -4.77
CA THR A 13 -2.91 12.44 -4.91
C THR A 13 -2.20 12.38 -3.58
N LYS A 14 -1.85 11.16 -3.14
CA LYS A 14 -1.17 10.92 -1.87
C LYS A 14 -0.07 9.89 -2.03
N THR A 15 0.88 9.91 -1.11
CA THR A 15 1.92 8.91 -0.94
C THR A 15 1.54 7.92 0.16
N LEU A 16 2.28 6.80 0.28
CA LEU A 16 2.04 5.84 1.36
C LEU A 16 2.10 6.49 2.77
N PRO A 17 3.10 7.33 3.12
CA PRO A 17 3.12 8.03 4.41
C PRO A 17 1.92 8.94 4.63
N GLU A 18 1.36 9.55 3.58
CA GLU A 18 0.18 10.44 3.72
C GLU A 18 -1.13 9.66 3.91
N PHE A 19 -1.19 8.40 3.47
CA PHE A 19 -2.29 7.50 3.83
C PHE A 19 -2.10 6.85 5.20
N TYR A 20 -0.85 6.61 5.58
CA TYR A 20 -0.51 5.93 6.82
C TYR A 20 -0.46 6.96 7.96
N GLU A 21 -1.55 7.09 8.71
CA GLU A 21 -1.69 8.09 9.78
C GLU A 21 -0.67 7.95 10.94
N ASN A 22 0.11 6.86 10.97
CA ASN A 22 1.16 6.60 11.96
C ASN A 22 2.56 6.79 11.36
N ASP A 23 3.58 6.64 12.18
CA ASP A 23 4.96 6.60 11.71
C ASP A 23 5.25 5.23 11.06
N LEU A 24 5.69 5.22 9.80
CA LEU A 24 6.08 3.99 9.10
C LEU A 24 7.21 3.25 9.81
N ASP A 25 8.04 3.94 10.59
CA ASP A 25 9.09 3.31 11.42
C ASP A 25 8.51 2.42 12.54
N GLY A 26 7.22 2.56 12.85
CA GLY A 26 6.49 1.72 13.80
C GLY A 26 6.13 0.34 13.25
N VAL A 27 6.22 0.11 11.94
CA VAL A 27 5.86 -1.16 11.30
C VAL A 27 6.84 -2.26 11.71
N THR A 28 6.31 -3.31 12.34
CA THR A 28 7.10 -4.46 12.82
C THR A 28 6.89 -5.73 12.02
N ARG A 29 5.87 -5.76 11.15
CA ARG A 29 5.60 -6.90 10.26
C ARG A 29 4.87 -6.45 9.02
N ILE A 30 5.24 -7.04 7.89
CA ILE A 30 4.55 -6.88 6.60
C ILE A 30 4.13 -8.26 6.11
N VAL A 31 2.91 -8.36 5.58
CA VAL A 31 2.45 -9.55 4.86
C VAL A 31 2.06 -9.14 3.45
N ILE A 32 2.75 -9.72 2.47
CA ILE A 32 2.39 -9.61 1.07
C ILE A 32 1.63 -10.88 0.70
N TRP A 33 0.37 -10.72 0.35
CA TRP A 33 -0.49 -11.79 -0.14
C TRP A 33 -0.56 -11.70 -1.66
N ASP A 34 -0.26 -12.80 -2.35
CA ASP A 34 -0.45 -12.97 -3.79
C ASP A 34 -1.88 -13.46 -4.07
N GLY A 35 -2.66 -12.66 -4.80
CA GLY A 35 -4.06 -12.95 -5.11
C GLY A 35 -4.26 -13.93 -6.25
N SER A 36 -3.21 -14.22 -7.03
CA SER A 36 -3.23 -15.20 -8.12
C SER A 36 -2.95 -16.62 -7.63
N THR A 37 -2.12 -16.79 -6.60
CA THR A 37 -1.77 -18.11 -6.04
C THR A 37 -2.43 -18.37 -4.69
N GLY A 38 -2.80 -17.32 -3.97
CA GLY A 38 -3.28 -17.41 -2.59
C GLY A 38 -2.16 -17.43 -1.55
N TYR A 39 -0.89 -17.51 -1.96
CA TYR A 39 0.26 -17.62 -1.05
C TYR A 39 0.62 -16.29 -0.39
N LYS A 40 1.14 -16.40 0.84
CA LYS A 40 1.59 -15.26 1.63
C LYS A 40 3.08 -15.35 1.90
N LYS A 41 3.74 -14.21 1.82
CA LYS A 41 5.09 -14.02 2.37
C LYS A 41 5.04 -13.03 3.52
N THR A 42 5.57 -13.45 4.66
CA THR A 42 5.60 -12.66 5.88
C THR A 42 7.02 -12.17 6.14
N MET A 43 7.15 -10.87 6.40
CA MET A 43 8.39 -10.19 6.71
C MET A 43 8.36 -9.71 8.15
N THR A 44 9.36 -10.07 8.94
CA THR A 44 9.56 -9.56 10.32
C THR A 44 10.98 -9.04 10.55
N ASP A 45 11.88 -9.21 9.58
CA ASP A 45 13.22 -8.62 9.64
C ASP A 45 13.11 -7.10 9.40
N LYS A 46 13.67 -6.33 10.33
CA LYS A 46 13.55 -4.87 10.33
C LYS A 46 14.21 -4.23 9.11
N ALA A 47 15.38 -4.71 8.69
CA ALA A 47 16.08 -4.15 7.54
C ALA A 47 15.31 -4.40 6.23
N LEU A 48 14.71 -5.60 6.08
CA LEU A 48 13.85 -5.89 4.92
C LEU A 48 12.57 -5.05 4.91
N ILE A 49 11.95 -4.82 6.07
CA ILE A 49 10.79 -3.94 6.20
C ILE A 49 11.15 -2.52 5.78
N GLU A 50 12.23 -1.96 6.32
CA GLU A 50 12.70 -0.63 5.99
C GLU A 50 13.06 -0.49 4.51
N GLU A 51 13.73 -1.49 3.92
CA GLU A 51 14.04 -1.50 2.49
C GLU A 51 12.76 -1.44 1.65
N PHE A 52 11.77 -2.28 1.96
CA PHE A 52 10.52 -2.34 1.22
C PHE A 52 9.73 -1.04 1.32
N LEU A 53 9.56 -0.49 2.53
CA LEU A 53 8.84 0.77 2.74
C LEU A 53 9.56 1.95 2.07
N ASN A 54 10.89 2.00 2.12
CA ASN A 54 11.66 3.04 1.45
C ASN A 54 11.53 3.02 -0.07
N LYS A 55 11.35 1.85 -0.69
CA LYS A 55 11.08 1.75 -2.15
C LYS A 55 9.71 2.31 -2.54
N MET A 56 8.76 2.39 -1.60
CA MET A 56 7.38 2.78 -1.88
C MET A 56 6.98 4.16 -1.34
N LYS A 57 7.73 4.72 -0.38
CA LYS A 57 7.33 5.92 0.36
C LYS A 57 7.07 7.15 -0.52
N ASP A 58 7.77 7.25 -1.65
CA ASP A 58 7.68 8.40 -2.57
C ASP A 58 6.74 8.12 -3.77
N ILE A 59 6.15 6.92 -3.84
CA ILE A 59 5.20 6.57 -4.90
C ILE A 59 3.91 7.36 -4.70
N LYS A 60 3.50 8.04 -5.78
CA LYS A 60 2.26 8.80 -5.81
C LYS A 60 1.13 7.88 -6.21
N PHE A 61 0.09 7.83 -5.39
CA PHE A 61 -1.20 7.25 -5.72
C PHE A 61 -2.08 8.36 -6.25
N ILE A 62 -2.36 8.33 -7.55
CA ILE A 62 -3.14 9.35 -8.22
C ILE A 62 -4.56 8.78 -8.45
N PRO A 63 -5.61 9.42 -7.92
CA PRO A 63 -6.97 8.92 -8.05
C PRO A 63 -7.35 8.69 -9.50
N GLU A 64 -7.91 7.52 -9.80
CA GLU A 64 -8.48 7.27 -11.12
C GLU A 64 -9.80 8.02 -11.30
N GLU A 65 -10.07 8.53 -12.51
CA GLU A 65 -11.36 9.13 -12.84
C GLU A 65 -12.50 8.10 -12.73
N ASN A 66 -12.25 6.85 -13.15
CA ASN A 66 -13.19 5.75 -13.01
C ASN A 66 -13.03 5.08 -11.64
N GLN A 67 -14.02 5.23 -10.77
CA GLN A 67 -14.09 4.62 -9.44
C GLN A 67 -15.10 3.44 -9.35
N GLU A 68 -15.56 2.92 -10.49
CA GLU A 68 -16.45 1.74 -10.52
C GLU A 68 -15.81 0.55 -9.80
N GLU A 69 -16.64 -0.28 -9.17
CA GLU A 69 -16.15 -1.44 -8.44
C GLU A 69 -15.46 -2.45 -9.37
N ARG A 70 -14.37 -3.03 -8.88
CA ARG A 70 -13.53 -4.01 -9.58
C ARG A 70 -13.34 -5.22 -8.68
N THR A 71 -13.23 -6.38 -9.30
CA THR A 71 -13.02 -7.64 -8.60
C THR A 71 -11.58 -8.12 -8.79
N GLY A 72 -11.07 -8.81 -7.77
CA GLY A 72 -9.70 -9.33 -7.77
C GLY A 72 -8.63 -8.28 -7.48
N TRP A 73 -7.42 -8.76 -7.19
CA TRP A 73 -6.23 -7.96 -6.96
C TRP A 73 -5.00 -8.87 -7.12
N ARG A 74 -3.86 -8.32 -7.57
CA ARG A 74 -2.61 -9.08 -7.76
C ARG A 74 -1.86 -9.26 -6.45
N TYR A 75 -1.62 -8.17 -5.73
CA TYR A 75 -1.00 -8.16 -4.41
C TYR A 75 -1.81 -7.36 -3.41
N SER A 76 -1.88 -7.86 -2.17
CA SER A 76 -2.43 -7.19 -1.01
C SER A 76 -1.32 -7.06 0.03
N ILE A 77 -1.01 -5.83 0.41
CA ILE A 77 0.05 -5.47 1.35
C ILE A 77 -0.61 -5.12 2.68
N ASN A 78 -0.20 -5.80 3.75
CA ASN A 78 -0.74 -5.62 5.09
C ASN A 78 0.38 -5.19 6.03
N LEU A 79 0.26 -4.00 6.61
CA LEU A 79 1.21 -3.45 7.58
C LEU A 79 0.70 -3.73 9.00
N TYR A 80 1.63 -4.08 9.89
CA TYR A 80 1.33 -4.37 11.27
C TYR A 80 2.26 -3.63 12.23
N GLU A 81 1.68 -3.13 13.31
CA GLU A 81 2.40 -2.57 14.45
C GLU A 81 1.96 -3.29 15.72
N LYS A 82 2.91 -3.62 16.60
CA LYS A 82 2.63 -4.26 17.90
C LYS A 82 1.68 -5.46 17.78
N GLY A 83 1.79 -6.22 16.69
CA GLY A 83 0.99 -7.40 16.39
C GLY A 83 -0.39 -7.14 15.76
N LYS A 84 -0.84 -5.89 15.65
CA LYS A 84 -2.14 -5.52 15.07
C LYS A 84 -1.98 -5.01 13.64
N ARG A 85 -2.92 -5.36 12.75
CA ARG A 85 -2.93 -4.82 11.38
C ARG A 85 -3.36 -3.36 11.47
N THR A 86 -2.48 -2.46 11.06
CA THR A 86 -2.71 -1.01 11.08
C THR A 86 -3.15 -0.48 9.73
N PHE A 87 -2.70 -1.12 8.64
CA PHE A 87 -3.04 -0.66 7.30
C PHE A 87 -3.06 -1.81 6.29
N GLN A 88 -3.90 -1.67 5.27
CA GLN A 88 -4.03 -2.61 4.17
C GLN A 88 -4.31 -1.85 2.88
N PHE A 89 -3.60 -2.22 1.82
CA PHE A 89 -3.82 -1.69 0.48
C PHE A 89 -3.48 -2.74 -0.60
N THR A 90 -4.01 -2.55 -1.80
CA THR A 90 -3.56 -3.29 -2.99
C THR A 90 -2.79 -2.36 -3.90
N LEU A 91 -2.24 -2.91 -5.00
CA LEU A 91 -1.45 -2.13 -5.96
C LEU A 91 -2.18 -0.90 -6.55
N ASN A 92 -3.51 -0.94 -6.55
CA ASN A 92 -4.36 0.07 -7.17
C ASN A 92 -5.55 0.49 -6.31
N LYS A 93 -5.61 0.08 -5.03
CA LYS A 93 -6.76 0.38 -4.16
C LYS A 93 -6.32 0.68 -2.74
N VAL A 94 -6.73 1.85 -2.24
CA VAL A 94 -6.49 2.32 -0.87
C VAL A 94 -7.79 2.90 -0.33
N ASN A 95 -8.18 2.54 0.89
CA ASN A 95 -9.40 3.06 1.54
C ASN A 95 -10.67 3.01 0.65
N ASN A 96 -10.82 1.91 -0.09
CA ASN A 96 -11.91 1.68 -1.04
C ASN A 96 -11.92 2.54 -2.33
N HIS A 97 -10.88 3.34 -2.58
CA HIS A 97 -10.74 4.15 -3.78
C HIS A 97 -9.63 3.60 -4.69
N TYR A 98 -9.79 3.77 -6.00
CA TYR A 98 -8.85 3.30 -7.00
C TYR A 98 -7.85 4.38 -7.40
N TYR A 99 -6.61 3.96 -7.57
CA TYR A 99 -5.48 4.81 -7.91
C TYR A 99 -4.60 4.09 -8.92
N TYR A 100 -4.05 4.84 -9.87
CA TYR A 100 -2.81 4.42 -10.53
C TYR A 100 -1.62 4.98 -9.75
N THR A 101 -0.43 4.42 -9.98
CA THR A 101 0.77 4.78 -9.23
C THR A 101 1.86 5.32 -10.14
N GLU A 102 2.57 6.35 -9.66
CA GLU A 102 3.75 6.90 -10.32
C GLU A 102 4.93 6.98 -9.34
N PRO A 103 6.02 6.20 -9.56
CA PRO A 103 6.14 5.13 -10.55
C PRO A 103 5.16 3.96 -10.32
N ASP A 104 4.99 3.09 -11.32
CA ASP A 104 4.15 1.90 -11.20
C ASP A 104 4.63 1.01 -10.05
N LEU A 105 3.71 0.74 -9.11
CA LEU A 105 3.95 -0.06 -7.93
C LEU A 105 4.08 -1.56 -8.25
N HIS A 106 3.50 -2.05 -9.35
CA HIS A 106 3.47 -3.48 -9.63
C HIS A 106 4.87 -4.11 -9.76
N PRO A 107 5.79 -3.60 -10.60
CA PRO A 107 7.13 -4.16 -10.72
C PRO A 107 7.90 -4.16 -9.40
N ILE A 108 7.74 -3.11 -8.59
CA ILE A 108 8.43 -2.95 -7.30
C ILE A 108 8.00 -4.03 -6.33
N VAL A 109 6.68 -4.26 -6.19
CA VAL A 109 6.14 -5.28 -5.28
C VAL A 109 6.40 -6.69 -5.80
N ASP A 110 6.25 -6.92 -7.11
CA ASP A 110 6.45 -8.24 -7.73
C ASP A 110 7.91 -8.70 -7.64
N GLU A 111 8.87 -7.82 -7.94
CA GLU A 111 10.30 -8.10 -7.81
C GLU A 111 10.65 -8.40 -6.34
N PHE A 112 10.19 -7.56 -5.42
CA PHE A 112 10.45 -7.75 -4.00
C PHE A 112 9.88 -9.09 -3.50
N TYR A 113 8.63 -9.40 -3.86
CA TYR A 113 7.96 -10.65 -3.48
C TYR A 113 8.71 -11.87 -3.99
N LYS A 114 9.12 -11.88 -5.27
CA LYS A 114 9.83 -13.01 -5.89
C LYS A 114 11.22 -13.23 -5.28
N ASN A 115 11.93 -12.15 -4.96
CA ASN A 115 13.28 -12.21 -4.39
C ASN A 115 13.30 -12.47 -2.88
N LEU A 116 12.15 -12.34 -2.21
CA LEU A 116 12.05 -12.59 -0.78
C LEU A 116 12.24 -14.08 -0.48
N ASN A 117 13.40 -14.42 0.10
CA ASN A 117 13.76 -15.77 0.52
C ASN A 117 13.12 -16.13 1.87
N VAL A 118 11.78 -16.10 1.90
CA VAL A 118 10.97 -16.57 3.03
C VAL A 118 10.02 -17.65 2.52
N LYS A 119 9.63 -18.55 3.43
CA LYS A 119 8.69 -19.62 3.10
C LYS A 119 7.32 -19.01 2.74
N GLU A 120 6.74 -19.52 1.65
CA GLU A 120 5.35 -19.24 1.29
C GLU A 120 4.40 -20.04 2.19
N GLU A 121 3.36 -19.37 2.69
CA GLU A 121 2.31 -19.93 3.56
C GLU A 121 0.93 -19.86 2.92
#